data_AF-A0A4Q3JZH9-F1
#
_entry.id   AF-A0A4Q3JZH9-F1
#
_cell.length_a   1.000
_cell.length_b   1.000
_cell.length_c   1.000
_cell.angle_alpha   90.00
_cell.angle_beta   90.00
_cell.angle_gamma   90.00
#
_symmetry.space_group_name_H-M   'P 1'
#
loop_
_entity.id
_entity.type
_entity.pdbx_description
1 polymer ?
#
loop_
_entity_poly.entity_id
_entity_poly.type
_entity_poly.pdbx_seq_one_letter_code
_entity_poly.pdbx_strand_id
1 'polypeptide(L)'
;MAPALRYLEPSDMLALSTRWLGPDRAALAASPELAALLPRLTQAHEALAASTSAAPADPGQAQRLATEARGLDERHDHAVRALYYAVSAALSFRLASVDQDLDAVARLEALRDMILPEGLDTAQASYAEEAALAARSSAAVAAEPEAQALLREIRLLPRVSGLDALTLWSTLGQQLGALELQRGAASIGPAVRARNAWLGVAASLLSVAALLRDEESRRAVIDPLSAACDQAARRRASRR
;
A
#
# COMPACT_ATOMS: atom_id res chain seq x y z
N MET A 1 -27.39 -2.68 22.43
CA MET A 1 -27.32 -3.11 21.02
C MET A 1 -26.37 -2.18 20.29
N ALA A 2 -25.30 -2.67 19.69
CA ALA A 2 -24.43 -1.83 18.87
C ALA A 2 -25.21 -1.37 17.61
N PRO A 3 -25.34 -0.06 17.36
CA PRO A 3 -26.05 0.42 16.18
C PRO A 3 -25.39 -0.11 14.91
N ALA A 4 -26.21 -0.45 13.93
CA ALA A 4 -25.75 -1.01 12.67
C ALA A 4 -25.19 0.08 11.73
N LEU A 5 -24.17 0.80 12.19
CA LEU A 5 -23.50 1.90 11.49
C LEU A 5 -23.10 1.54 10.05
N ARG A 6 -22.80 0.26 9.81
CA ARG A 6 -22.48 -0.28 8.47
C ARG A 6 -23.60 -0.13 7.44
N TYR A 7 -24.84 0.11 7.84
CA TYR A 7 -25.97 0.27 6.91
C TYR A 7 -26.22 1.71 6.47
N LEU A 8 -25.54 2.70 7.08
CA LEU A 8 -25.66 4.09 6.68
C LEU A 8 -25.08 4.29 5.26
N GLU A 9 -25.81 5.04 4.44
CA GLU A 9 -25.33 5.54 3.15
C GLU A 9 -24.56 6.87 3.37
N PRO A 10 -23.69 7.31 2.44
CA PRO A 10 -22.93 8.56 2.60
C PRO A 10 -23.79 9.80 2.88
N SER A 11 -25.02 9.85 2.33
CA SER A 11 -26.00 10.90 2.61
C SER A 11 -26.47 10.93 4.06
N ASP A 12 -26.70 9.77 4.69
CA ASP A 12 -27.07 9.68 6.11
C ASP A 12 -25.92 10.16 7.00
N MET A 13 -24.69 9.76 6.65
CA MET A 13 -23.47 10.14 7.37
C MET A 13 -23.20 11.65 7.29
N LEU A 14 -23.41 12.26 6.13
CA LEU A 14 -23.34 13.71 5.95
C LEU A 14 -24.40 14.44 6.76
N ALA A 15 -25.66 13.98 6.73
CA ALA A 15 -26.73 14.59 7.51
C ALA A 15 -26.44 14.57 9.03
N LEU A 16 -25.95 13.43 9.55
CA LEU A 16 -25.56 13.28 10.96
C LEU A 16 -24.39 14.21 11.34
N SER A 17 -23.34 14.23 10.53
CA SER A 17 -22.18 15.08 10.80
C SER A 17 -22.49 16.58 10.66
N THR A 18 -23.33 16.98 9.71
CA THR A 18 -23.84 18.36 9.62
C THR A 18 -24.60 18.75 10.89
N ARG A 19 -25.41 17.84 11.43
CA ARG A 19 -26.15 18.08 12.67
C ARG A 19 -25.21 18.24 13.87
N TRP A 20 -24.23 17.36 14.02
CA TRP A 20 -23.24 17.41 15.10
C TRP A 20 -22.28 18.60 15.01
N LEU A 21 -21.94 19.05 13.80
CA LEU A 21 -21.08 20.23 13.59
C LEU A 21 -21.87 21.55 13.56
N GLY A 22 -23.20 21.48 13.51
CA GLY A 22 -24.10 22.64 13.54
C GLY A 22 -24.92 22.68 14.83
N PRO A 23 -26.23 22.34 14.78
CA PRO A 23 -27.15 22.52 15.90
C PRO A 23 -26.74 21.80 17.19
N ASP A 24 -26.15 20.61 17.10
CA ASP A 24 -25.77 19.83 18.28
C ASP A 24 -24.33 20.12 18.75
N ARG A 25 -23.58 21.00 18.06
CA ARG A 25 -22.16 21.26 18.36
C ARG A 25 -21.95 21.76 19.78
N ALA A 26 -22.84 22.60 20.27
CA ALA A 26 -22.75 23.16 21.63
C ALA A 26 -22.88 22.06 22.69
N ALA A 27 -23.83 21.12 22.52
CA ALA A 27 -23.99 19.97 23.40
C ALA A 27 -22.76 19.07 23.37
N LEU A 28 -22.21 18.76 22.18
CA LEU A 28 -20.98 17.96 22.08
C LEU A 28 -19.77 18.67 22.70
N ALA A 29 -19.71 20.00 22.65
CA ALA A 29 -18.62 20.77 23.23
C ALA A 29 -18.70 20.91 24.76
N ALA A 30 -19.87 20.64 25.36
CA ALA A 30 -20.06 20.73 26.81
C ALA A 30 -19.32 19.63 27.59
N SER A 31 -19.06 18.48 26.96
CA SER A 31 -18.19 17.42 27.48
C SER A 31 -16.78 17.54 26.88
N PRO A 32 -15.72 17.63 27.70
CA PRO A 32 -14.33 17.65 27.21
C PRO A 32 -13.97 16.43 26.34
N GLU A 33 -14.52 15.26 26.68
CA GLU A 33 -14.26 14.00 25.98
C GLU A 33 -14.86 13.99 24.56
N LEU A 34 -16.07 14.52 24.39
CA LEU A 34 -16.69 14.69 23.08
C LEU A 34 -16.08 15.85 22.30
N ALA A 35 -15.75 16.95 22.98
CA ALA A 35 -15.12 18.13 22.38
C ALA A 35 -13.79 17.75 21.70
N ALA A 36 -13.01 16.86 22.30
CA ALA A 36 -11.76 16.34 21.74
C ALA A 36 -11.94 15.61 20.40
N LEU A 37 -13.15 15.09 20.10
CA LEU A 37 -13.46 14.39 18.86
C LEU A 37 -13.97 15.31 17.75
N LEU A 38 -14.39 16.55 18.06
CA LEU A 38 -14.93 17.49 17.07
C LEU A 38 -13.97 17.79 15.91
N PRO A 39 -12.66 18.01 16.10
CA PRO A 39 -11.74 18.22 14.98
C PRO A 39 -11.67 17.02 14.02
N ARG A 40 -11.70 15.80 14.57
CA ARG A 40 -11.70 14.56 13.77
C ARG A 40 -13.02 14.37 13.02
N LEU A 41 -14.14 14.78 13.64
CA LEU A 41 -15.44 14.78 13.00
C LEU A 41 -15.50 15.77 11.83
N THR A 42 -14.95 16.98 11.99
CA THR A 42 -14.85 17.97 10.89
C THR A 42 -14.05 17.41 9.72
N GLN A 43 -12.87 16.84 9.98
CA GLN A 43 -12.04 16.24 8.93
C GLN A 43 -12.76 15.09 8.20
N ALA A 44 -13.45 14.22 8.94
CA ALA A 44 -14.21 13.13 8.35
C ALA A 44 -15.41 13.63 7.53
N HIS A 45 -16.09 14.68 7.99
CA HIS A 45 -17.19 15.33 7.28
C HIS A 45 -16.72 15.93 5.95
N GLU A 46 -15.64 16.71 5.97
CA GLU A 46 -15.06 17.34 4.78
C GLU A 46 -14.60 16.29 3.76
N ALA A 47 -13.91 15.24 4.21
CA ALA A 47 -13.47 14.15 3.34
C ALA A 47 -14.66 13.41 2.70
N LEU A 48 -15.74 13.20 3.47
CA LEU A 48 -16.95 12.55 2.97
C LEU A 48 -17.68 13.44 1.96
N ALA A 49 -17.81 14.74 2.23
CA ALA A 49 -18.42 15.70 1.32
C ALA A 49 -17.64 15.78 0.01
N ALA A 50 -16.31 15.93 0.08
CA ALA A 50 -15.43 15.95 -1.09
C ALA A 50 -15.54 14.66 -1.91
N SER A 51 -15.62 13.49 -1.25
CA SER A 51 -15.78 12.21 -1.94
C SER A 51 -17.14 12.02 -2.62
N THR A 52 -18.17 12.73 -2.15
CA THR A 52 -19.54 12.69 -2.72
C THR A 52 -19.68 13.67 -3.89
N SER A 53 -18.90 14.75 -3.91
CA SER A 53 -18.83 15.73 -5.00
C SER A 53 -17.82 15.37 -6.10
N ALA A 54 -16.89 14.45 -5.82
CA ALA A 54 -15.94 13.97 -6.82
C ALA A 54 -16.65 13.11 -7.89
N ALA A 55 -16.26 13.30 -9.16
CA ALA A 55 -16.70 12.44 -10.26
C ALA A 55 -16.42 10.95 -9.93
N PRO A 56 -17.24 10.00 -10.42
CA PRO A 56 -17.01 8.57 -10.19
C PRO A 56 -15.57 8.21 -10.55
N ALA A 57 -14.91 7.45 -9.66
CA ALA A 57 -13.52 7.02 -9.85
C ALA A 57 -13.33 6.46 -11.26
N ASP A 58 -12.31 6.93 -11.98
CA ASP A 58 -12.03 6.54 -13.37
C ASP A 58 -11.81 5.01 -13.43
N PRO A 59 -12.75 4.23 -14.01
CA PRO A 59 -12.63 2.78 -14.12
C PRO A 59 -11.39 2.37 -14.91
N GLY A 60 -10.90 3.24 -15.80
CA GLY A 60 -9.68 3.04 -16.55
C GLY A 60 -8.42 3.17 -15.71
N GLN A 61 -8.44 3.85 -14.56
CA GLN A 61 -7.24 4.03 -13.74
C GLN A 61 -6.76 2.71 -13.14
N ALA A 62 -7.65 1.90 -12.57
CA ALA A 62 -7.28 0.60 -12.01
C ALA A 62 -6.73 -0.35 -13.09
N GLN A 63 -7.38 -0.37 -14.27
CA GLN A 63 -6.92 -1.19 -15.39
C GLN A 63 -5.56 -0.72 -15.94
N ARG A 64 -5.33 0.60 -16.03
CA ARG A 64 -4.03 1.16 -16.45
C ARG A 64 -2.92 0.76 -15.48
N LEU A 65 -3.14 0.95 -14.18
CA LEU A 65 -2.17 0.57 -13.14
C LEU A 65 -1.90 -0.94 -13.11
N ALA A 66 -2.90 -1.78 -13.40
CA ALA A 66 -2.72 -3.22 -13.50
C ALA A 66 -1.88 -3.62 -14.73
N THR A 67 -2.14 -2.99 -15.89
CA THR A 67 -1.35 -3.23 -17.10
C THR A 67 0.10 -2.75 -16.94
N GLU A 68 0.29 -1.58 -16.33
CA GLU A 68 1.61 -1.03 -16.02
C GLU A 68 2.39 -1.95 -15.07
N ALA A 69 1.73 -2.47 -14.03
CA ALA A 69 2.35 -3.40 -13.08
C ALA A 69 2.84 -4.65 -13.79
N ARG A 70 2.00 -5.27 -14.63
CA ARG A 70 2.39 -6.46 -15.40
C ARG A 70 3.60 -6.20 -16.30
N GLY A 71 3.62 -5.06 -17.00
CA GLY A 71 4.75 -4.72 -17.87
C GLY A 71 6.06 -4.46 -17.11
N LEU A 72 5.98 -3.89 -15.91
CA LEU A 72 7.15 -3.71 -15.04
C LEU A 72 7.64 -5.03 -14.45
N ASP A 73 6.71 -5.87 -14.02
CA ASP A 73 6.93 -7.20 -13.44
C ASP A 73 7.67 -8.11 -14.42
N GLU A 74 7.15 -8.22 -15.65
CA GLU A 74 7.81 -8.98 -16.72
C GLU A 74 9.25 -8.49 -16.97
N ARG A 75 9.46 -7.17 -17.02
CA ARG A 75 10.80 -6.58 -17.23
C ARG A 75 11.72 -6.82 -16.04
N HIS A 76 11.20 -6.75 -14.83
CA HIS A 76 11.92 -7.03 -13.58
C HIS A 76 12.41 -8.47 -13.57
N ASP A 77 11.53 -9.43 -13.86
CA ASP A 77 11.85 -10.84 -13.96
C ASP A 77 12.90 -11.14 -15.03
N HIS A 78 12.79 -10.48 -16.19
CA HIS A 78 13.77 -10.63 -17.25
C HIS A 78 15.14 -10.07 -16.84
N ALA A 79 15.19 -8.97 -16.09
CA ALA A 79 16.43 -8.36 -15.62
C ALA A 79 17.15 -9.27 -14.60
N VAL A 80 16.43 -9.80 -13.61
CA VAL A 80 17.02 -10.71 -12.61
C VAL A 80 17.50 -12.01 -13.24
N ARG A 81 16.72 -12.59 -14.17
CA ARG A 81 17.14 -13.77 -14.94
C ARG A 81 18.40 -13.50 -15.77
N ALA A 82 18.46 -12.36 -16.46
CA ALA A 82 19.62 -11.99 -17.26
C ALA A 82 20.88 -11.87 -16.39
N LEU A 83 20.78 -11.27 -15.22
CA LEU A 83 21.87 -11.14 -14.26
C LEU A 83 22.33 -12.52 -13.74
N TYR A 84 21.39 -13.36 -13.29
CA TYR A 84 21.68 -14.70 -12.81
C TYR A 84 22.39 -15.57 -13.85
N TYR A 85 21.87 -15.59 -15.08
CA TYR A 85 22.45 -16.38 -16.16
C TYR A 85 23.80 -15.84 -16.61
N ALA A 86 24.02 -14.53 -16.60
CA ALA A 86 25.31 -13.95 -16.95
C ALA A 86 26.42 -14.36 -15.96
N VAL A 87 26.14 -14.29 -14.65
CA VAL A 87 27.09 -14.75 -13.62
C VAL A 87 27.31 -16.26 -13.72
N SER A 88 26.23 -17.04 -13.90
CA SER A 88 26.31 -18.50 -14.02
C SER A 88 27.09 -18.94 -15.27
N ALA A 89 26.96 -18.23 -16.39
CA ALA A 89 27.71 -18.49 -17.61
C ALA A 89 29.20 -18.18 -17.42
N ALA A 90 29.52 -17.04 -16.79
CA ALA A 90 30.90 -16.68 -16.47
C ALA A 90 31.56 -17.75 -15.57
N LEU A 91 30.85 -18.20 -14.53
CA LEU A 91 31.29 -19.29 -13.65
C LEU A 91 31.54 -20.58 -14.42
N SER A 92 30.57 -21.03 -15.23
CA SER A 92 30.67 -22.26 -16.01
C SER A 92 31.82 -22.23 -17.00
N PHE A 93 32.05 -21.08 -17.65
CA PHE A 93 33.15 -20.91 -18.59
C PHE A 93 34.52 -20.97 -17.89
N ARG A 94 34.65 -20.39 -16.69
CA ARG A 94 35.88 -20.46 -15.90
C ARG A 94 36.19 -21.88 -15.46
N LEU A 95 35.19 -22.64 -15.02
CA LEU A 95 35.34 -24.06 -14.67
C LEU A 95 35.74 -24.93 -15.87
N ALA A 96 35.28 -24.58 -17.08
CA ALA A 96 35.65 -25.26 -18.32
C ALA A 96 37.03 -24.84 -18.87
N SER A 97 37.63 -23.77 -18.33
CA SER A 97 38.92 -23.25 -18.80
C SER A 97 40.08 -24.13 -18.30
N VAL A 98 41.12 -24.28 -19.12
CA VAL A 98 42.28 -25.14 -18.84
C VAL A 98 43.03 -24.72 -17.56
N ASP A 99 43.07 -23.43 -17.27
CA ASP A 99 43.84 -22.86 -16.15
C ASP A 99 43.10 -22.89 -14.80
N GLN A 100 41.84 -23.36 -14.77
CA GLN A 100 40.96 -23.49 -13.58
C GLN A 100 41.35 -22.57 -12.40
N ASP A 101 41.28 -21.25 -12.61
CA ASP A 101 41.53 -20.27 -11.55
C ASP A 101 40.43 -20.40 -10.47
N LEU A 102 40.69 -21.25 -9.48
CA LEU A 102 39.73 -21.62 -8.43
C LEU A 102 39.37 -20.41 -7.56
N ASP A 103 40.27 -19.44 -7.41
CA ASP A 103 40.00 -18.21 -6.67
C ASP A 103 39.03 -17.30 -7.45
N ALA A 104 39.16 -17.22 -8.78
CA ALA A 104 38.17 -16.54 -9.62
C ALA A 104 36.80 -17.24 -9.61
N VAL A 105 36.78 -18.58 -9.58
CA VAL A 105 35.54 -19.38 -9.45
C VAL A 105 34.85 -19.06 -8.13
N ALA A 106 35.57 -19.16 -7.00
CA ALA A 106 35.01 -18.90 -5.67
C ALA A 106 34.44 -17.48 -5.54
N ARG A 107 35.10 -16.49 -6.15
CA ARG A 107 34.60 -15.09 -6.18
C ARG A 107 33.32 -14.94 -6.99
N LEU A 108 33.16 -15.65 -8.10
CA LEU A 108 31.93 -15.65 -8.90
C LEU A 108 30.78 -16.37 -8.20
N GLU A 109 31.06 -17.45 -7.47
CA GLU A 109 30.07 -18.12 -6.61
C GLU A 109 29.59 -17.20 -5.49
N ALA A 110 30.52 -16.58 -4.76
CA ALA A 110 30.21 -15.62 -3.71
C ALA A 110 29.40 -14.43 -4.27
N LEU A 111 29.73 -13.94 -5.47
CA LEU A 111 28.97 -12.89 -6.14
C LEU A 111 27.54 -13.34 -6.48
N ARG A 112 27.37 -14.53 -7.04
CA ARG A 112 26.03 -15.07 -7.36
C ARG A 112 25.17 -15.15 -6.10
N ASP A 113 25.72 -15.74 -5.05
CA ASP A 113 25.01 -16.01 -3.80
C ASP A 113 24.74 -14.71 -3.01
N MET A 114 25.59 -13.68 -3.18
CA MET A 114 25.35 -12.33 -2.66
C MET A 114 24.17 -11.64 -3.35
N ILE A 115 24.05 -11.78 -4.68
CA ILE A 115 22.99 -11.11 -5.45
C ILE A 115 21.66 -11.85 -5.28
N LEU A 116 21.69 -13.18 -5.34
CA LEU A 116 20.52 -14.06 -5.34
C LEU A 116 20.78 -15.29 -4.43
N PRO A 117 20.67 -15.15 -3.10
CA PRO A 117 20.99 -16.22 -2.15
C PRO A 117 20.06 -17.44 -2.29
N GLU A 118 18.83 -17.23 -2.76
CA GLU A 118 17.83 -18.28 -3.02
C GLU A 118 17.76 -18.64 -4.53
N GLY A 119 18.73 -18.15 -5.32
CA GLY A 119 18.69 -18.30 -6.77
C GLY A 119 17.49 -17.57 -7.40
N LEU A 120 16.87 -18.22 -8.39
CA LEU A 120 15.67 -17.69 -9.07
C LEU A 120 14.36 -18.18 -8.44
N ASP A 121 14.42 -18.91 -7.31
CA ASP A 121 13.24 -19.52 -6.69
C ASP A 121 12.52 -18.56 -5.74
N THR A 122 12.18 -17.36 -6.23
CA THR A 122 11.36 -16.38 -5.48
C THR A 122 9.88 -16.57 -5.82
N ALA A 123 9.37 -17.80 -5.74
CA ALA A 123 8.09 -18.19 -6.35
C ALA A 123 6.81 -17.61 -5.70
N GLN A 124 6.91 -16.81 -4.63
CA GLN A 124 5.74 -16.24 -3.91
C GLN A 124 5.98 -14.86 -3.30
N ALA A 125 7.00 -14.13 -3.73
CA ALA A 125 7.28 -12.81 -3.18
C ALA A 125 6.20 -11.79 -3.62
N SER A 126 5.78 -10.93 -2.70
CA SER A 126 5.06 -9.70 -3.03
C SER A 126 5.98 -8.70 -3.74
N TYR A 127 5.42 -7.75 -4.50
CA TYR A 127 6.22 -6.71 -5.18
C TYR A 127 7.06 -5.90 -4.18
N ALA A 128 6.56 -5.67 -2.96
CA ALA A 128 7.33 -5.08 -1.88
C ALA A 128 8.55 -5.92 -1.46
N GLU A 129 8.40 -7.25 -1.36
CA GLU A 129 9.50 -8.15 -1.01
C GLU A 129 10.55 -8.24 -2.12
N GLU A 130 10.10 -8.30 -3.38
CA GLU A 130 10.98 -8.25 -4.55
C GLU A 130 11.78 -6.94 -4.63
N ALA A 131 11.10 -5.80 -4.44
CA ALA A 131 11.73 -4.50 -4.38
C ALA A 131 12.78 -4.42 -3.26
N ALA A 132 12.45 -4.96 -2.10
CA ALA A 132 13.35 -5.00 -0.96
C ALA A 132 14.56 -5.91 -1.21
N LEU A 133 14.37 -7.07 -1.86
CA LEU A 133 15.46 -7.95 -2.26
C LEU A 133 16.40 -7.25 -3.25
N ALA A 134 15.86 -6.68 -4.33
CA ALA A 134 16.65 -5.98 -5.33
C ALA A 134 17.47 -4.82 -4.73
N ALA A 135 16.86 -4.06 -3.80
CA ALA A 135 17.54 -2.99 -3.07
C ALA A 135 18.66 -3.52 -2.17
N ARG A 136 18.43 -4.61 -1.41
CA ARG A 136 19.45 -5.23 -0.55
C ARG A 136 20.63 -5.77 -1.37
N SER A 137 20.36 -6.49 -2.45
CA SER A 137 21.39 -7.04 -3.34
C SER A 137 22.21 -5.92 -3.99
N SER A 138 21.55 -4.86 -4.44
CA SER A 138 22.23 -3.68 -4.99
C SER A 138 23.12 -2.99 -3.94
N ALA A 139 22.63 -2.83 -2.70
CA ALA A 139 23.40 -2.24 -1.61
C ALA A 139 24.58 -3.12 -1.17
N ALA A 140 24.41 -4.45 -1.11
CA ALA A 140 25.48 -5.40 -0.78
C ALA A 140 26.62 -5.31 -1.80
N VAL A 141 26.30 -5.33 -3.10
CA VAL A 141 27.31 -5.14 -4.15
C VAL A 141 27.94 -3.75 -4.09
N ALA A 142 27.16 -2.70 -3.79
CA ALA A 142 27.70 -1.35 -3.66
C ALA A 142 28.71 -1.21 -2.51
N ALA A 143 28.56 -1.99 -1.44
CA ALA A 143 29.48 -2.03 -0.31
C ALA A 143 30.80 -2.76 -0.61
N GLU A 144 30.84 -3.61 -1.65
CA GLU A 144 31.97 -4.49 -1.97
C GLU A 144 32.61 -4.11 -3.32
N PRO A 145 33.74 -3.37 -3.34
CA PRO A 145 34.36 -2.89 -4.59
C PRO A 145 34.74 -4.02 -5.57
N GLU A 146 35.18 -5.17 -5.05
CA GLU A 146 35.53 -6.33 -5.87
C GLU A 146 34.30 -6.94 -6.56
N ALA A 147 33.16 -7.02 -5.87
CA ALA A 147 31.89 -7.46 -6.46
C ALA A 147 31.46 -6.53 -7.60
N GLN A 148 31.61 -5.21 -7.42
CA GLN A 148 31.33 -4.25 -8.49
C GLN A 148 32.28 -4.44 -9.69
N ALA A 149 33.57 -4.68 -9.44
CA ALA A 149 34.55 -4.91 -10.49
C ALA A 149 34.21 -6.16 -11.31
N LEU A 150 33.91 -7.28 -10.64
CA LEU A 150 33.49 -8.52 -11.29
C LEU A 150 32.24 -8.33 -12.14
N LEU A 151 31.22 -7.63 -11.62
CA LEU A 151 30.01 -7.32 -12.40
C LEU A 151 30.28 -6.39 -13.59
N ARG A 152 31.27 -5.49 -13.50
CA ARG A 152 31.68 -4.65 -14.64
C ARG A 152 32.38 -5.47 -15.71
N GLU A 153 33.08 -6.55 -15.36
CA GLU A 153 33.75 -7.44 -16.32
C GLU A 153 32.77 -8.34 -17.06
N ILE A 154 31.71 -8.80 -16.38
CA ILE A 154 30.66 -9.61 -17.00
C ILE A 154 29.87 -8.74 -17.98
N ARG A 155 29.92 -9.08 -19.28
CA ARG A 155 29.19 -8.38 -20.34
C ARG A 155 27.94 -9.16 -20.75
N LEU A 156 26.79 -8.48 -20.71
CA LEU A 156 25.53 -9.00 -21.25
C LEU A 156 25.34 -8.57 -22.70
N LEU A 157 25.75 -7.34 -23.04
CA LEU A 157 25.77 -6.77 -24.40
C LEU A 157 27.05 -5.92 -24.56
N PRO A 158 27.43 -5.49 -25.78
CA PRO A 158 28.68 -4.76 -26.00
C PRO A 158 28.92 -3.54 -25.11
N ARG A 159 27.86 -2.91 -24.60
CA ARG A 159 27.91 -1.75 -23.69
C ARG A 159 27.11 -1.93 -22.41
N VAL A 160 26.71 -3.17 -22.09
CA VAL A 160 25.89 -3.47 -20.91
C VAL A 160 26.62 -4.52 -20.08
N SER A 161 26.99 -4.13 -18.88
CA SER A 161 27.63 -4.98 -17.87
C SER A 161 26.62 -5.65 -16.94
N GLY A 162 27.07 -6.63 -16.16
CA GLY A 162 26.30 -7.17 -15.04
C GLY A 162 25.92 -6.10 -14.03
N LEU A 163 26.77 -5.07 -13.84
CA LEU A 163 26.46 -3.96 -12.93
C LEU A 163 25.30 -3.10 -13.46
N ASP A 164 25.23 -2.90 -14.78
CA ASP A 164 24.11 -2.19 -15.42
C ASP A 164 22.81 -2.99 -15.29
N ALA A 165 22.89 -4.32 -15.42
CA ALA A 165 21.74 -5.21 -15.23
C ALA A 165 21.24 -5.22 -13.78
N LEU A 166 22.15 -5.24 -12.79
CA LEU A 166 21.82 -5.10 -11.37
C LEU A 166 21.14 -3.75 -11.07
N THR A 167 21.67 -2.67 -11.66
CA THR A 167 21.09 -1.33 -11.52
C THR A 167 19.69 -1.26 -12.12
N LEU A 168 19.50 -1.85 -13.31
CA LEU A 168 18.20 -1.95 -13.96
C LEU A 168 17.21 -2.74 -13.11
N TRP A 169 17.61 -3.92 -12.61
CA TRP A 169 16.78 -4.76 -11.75
C TRP A 169 16.32 -4.01 -10.49
N SER A 170 17.25 -3.37 -9.79
CA SER A 170 16.96 -2.52 -8.60
C SER A 170 16.01 -1.36 -8.93
N THR A 171 16.21 -0.69 -10.07
CA THR A 171 15.35 0.41 -10.51
C THR A 171 13.92 -0.07 -10.81
N LEU A 172 13.77 -1.20 -11.50
CA LEU A 172 12.47 -1.79 -11.80
C LEU A 172 11.75 -2.25 -10.51
N GLY A 173 12.48 -2.85 -9.56
CA GLY A 173 11.93 -3.23 -8.26
C GLY A 173 11.38 -2.03 -7.48
N GLN A 174 12.12 -0.90 -7.46
CA GLN A 174 11.63 0.34 -6.84
C GLN A 174 10.34 0.86 -7.50
N GLN A 175 10.26 0.78 -8.83
CA GLN A 175 9.06 1.19 -9.57
C GLN A 175 7.87 0.27 -9.25
N LEU A 176 8.09 -1.04 -9.16
CA LEU A 176 7.06 -2.02 -8.76
C LEU A 176 6.54 -1.75 -7.35
N GLY A 177 7.43 -1.54 -6.37
CA GLY A 177 7.02 -1.22 -5.00
C GLY A 177 6.23 0.10 -4.91
N ALA A 178 6.64 1.14 -5.65
CA ALA A 178 5.89 2.39 -5.72
C ALA A 178 4.50 2.21 -6.35
N LEU A 179 4.39 1.39 -7.40
CA LEU A 179 3.14 1.12 -8.07
C LEU A 179 2.19 0.27 -7.21
N GLU A 180 2.72 -0.67 -6.42
CA GLU A 180 1.93 -1.44 -5.45
C GLU A 180 1.30 -0.52 -4.39
N LEU A 181 2.05 0.45 -3.86
CA LEU A 181 1.51 1.46 -2.95
C LEU A 181 0.40 2.29 -3.61
N GLN A 182 0.58 2.69 -4.87
CA GLN A 182 -0.44 3.42 -5.64
C GLN A 182 -1.68 2.55 -5.89
N ARG A 183 -1.52 1.27 -6.21
CA ARG A 183 -2.63 0.31 -6.39
C ARG A 183 -3.36 0.07 -5.08
N GLY A 184 -2.66 -0.06 -3.95
CA GLY A 184 -3.25 -0.15 -2.62
C GLY A 184 -4.10 1.08 -2.30
N ALA A 185 -3.55 2.27 -2.55
CA ALA A 185 -4.25 3.55 -2.39
C ALA A 185 -5.42 3.73 -3.38
N ALA A 186 -5.35 3.18 -4.60
CA ALA A 186 -6.45 3.24 -5.56
C ALA A 186 -7.55 2.20 -5.25
N SER A 187 -7.20 1.04 -4.67
CA SER A 187 -8.14 -0.05 -4.38
C SER A 187 -9.17 0.30 -3.30
N ILE A 188 -8.77 1.08 -2.29
CA ILE A 188 -9.70 1.67 -1.31
C ILE A 188 -10.05 3.06 -1.83
N GLY A 189 -10.99 3.17 -2.76
CA GLY A 189 -11.36 4.45 -3.38
C GLY A 189 -11.60 5.57 -2.34
N PRO A 190 -11.40 6.86 -2.68
CA PRO A 190 -11.54 7.98 -1.76
C PRO A 190 -12.84 7.97 -0.93
N ALA A 191 -13.95 7.54 -1.55
CA ALA A 191 -15.24 7.38 -0.89
C ALA A 191 -15.25 6.30 0.21
N VAL A 192 -14.57 5.17 0.00
CA VAL A 192 -14.47 4.08 0.99
C VAL A 192 -13.60 4.53 2.17
N ARG A 193 -12.48 5.24 1.91
CA ARG A 193 -11.66 5.82 2.98
C ARG A 193 -12.42 6.83 3.81
N ALA A 194 -13.11 7.78 3.16
CA ALA A 194 -13.89 8.81 3.84
C ALA A 194 -15.00 8.18 4.70
N ARG A 195 -15.69 7.17 4.15
CA ARG A 195 -16.68 6.38 4.89
C ARG A 195 -16.09 5.70 6.12
N ASN A 196 -14.95 5.02 5.98
CA ASN A 196 -14.32 4.31 7.09
C ASN A 196 -13.83 5.27 8.19
N ALA A 197 -13.25 6.41 7.80
CA ALA A 197 -12.85 7.46 8.74
C ALA A 197 -14.06 7.98 9.53
N TRP A 198 -15.17 8.27 8.84
CA TRP A 198 -16.42 8.69 9.47
C TRP A 198 -16.96 7.63 10.44
N LEU A 199 -17.00 6.36 10.03
CA LEU A 199 -17.46 5.25 10.89
C LEU A 199 -16.62 5.14 12.17
N GLY A 200 -15.30 5.29 12.07
CA GLY A 200 -14.41 5.27 13.23
C GLY A 200 -14.68 6.41 14.21
N VAL A 201 -14.89 7.62 13.71
CA VAL A 201 -15.24 8.78 14.56
C VAL A 201 -16.62 8.61 15.19
N ALA A 202 -17.63 8.18 14.43
CA ALA A 202 -18.98 7.95 14.94
C ALA A 202 -19.02 6.85 16.01
N ALA A 203 -18.28 5.75 15.82
CA ALA A 203 -18.15 4.71 16.83
C ALA A 203 -17.48 5.22 18.12
N SER A 204 -16.48 6.10 17.97
CA SER A 204 -15.80 6.74 19.11
C SER A 204 -16.74 7.67 19.87
N LEU A 205 -17.50 8.52 19.16
CA LEU A 205 -18.53 9.38 19.75
C LEU A 205 -19.57 8.56 20.52
N LEU A 206 -20.07 7.47 19.94
CA LEU A 206 -21.03 6.58 20.63
C LEU A 206 -20.43 5.98 21.91
N SER A 207 -19.18 5.53 21.84
CA SER A 207 -18.49 4.89 22.95
C SER A 207 -18.27 5.87 24.11
N VAL A 208 -17.88 7.11 23.80
CA VAL A 208 -17.73 8.18 24.79
C VAL A 208 -19.09 8.58 25.34
N ALA A 209 -20.09 8.81 24.49
CA ALA A 209 -21.44 9.21 24.93
C ALA A 209 -22.09 8.18 25.87
N ALA A 210 -21.87 6.88 25.65
CA ALA A 210 -22.36 5.81 26.52
C ALA A 210 -21.81 5.89 27.96
N LEU A 211 -20.67 6.55 28.16
CA LEU A 211 -20.01 6.72 29.46
C LEU A 211 -20.33 8.06 30.14
N LEU A 212 -20.96 9.00 29.42
CA LEU A 212 -21.28 10.32 29.96
C LEU A 212 -22.44 10.26 30.97
N ARG A 213 -22.32 11.10 32.00
CA ARG A 213 -23.40 11.39 32.95
C ARG A 213 -24.27 12.56 32.50
N ASP A 214 -23.75 13.43 31.63
CA ASP A 214 -24.51 14.53 31.07
C ASP A 214 -25.50 14.02 30.02
N GLU A 215 -26.79 14.12 30.34
CA GLU A 215 -27.85 13.54 29.54
C GLU A 215 -28.06 14.29 28.22
N GLU A 216 -27.80 15.59 28.20
CA GLU A 216 -27.95 16.43 27.01
C GLU A 216 -26.90 16.06 25.95
N SER A 217 -25.62 16.06 26.32
CA SER A 217 -24.51 15.63 25.44
C SER A 217 -24.70 14.19 24.97
N ARG A 218 -25.17 13.31 25.85
CA ARG A 218 -25.41 11.90 25.53
C ARG A 218 -26.50 11.75 24.47
N ARG A 219 -27.66 12.39 24.65
CA ARG A 219 -28.78 12.34 23.69
C ARG A 219 -28.43 12.96 22.35
N ALA A 220 -27.67 14.04 22.35
CA ALA A 220 -27.18 14.69 21.13
C ALA A 220 -26.38 13.74 20.21
N VAL A 221 -25.73 12.71 20.77
CA VAL A 221 -25.03 11.69 20.00
C VAL A 221 -25.91 10.46 19.71
N ILE A 222 -26.55 9.91 20.74
CA ILE A 222 -27.20 8.58 20.66
C ILE A 222 -28.51 8.62 19.87
N ASP A 223 -29.36 9.62 20.12
CA ASP A 223 -30.71 9.69 19.55
C ASP A 223 -30.69 9.85 18.01
N PRO A 224 -29.96 10.83 17.43
CA PRO A 224 -29.94 10.99 15.97
C PRO A 224 -29.28 9.79 15.28
N LEU A 225 -28.24 9.21 15.88
CA LEU A 225 -27.54 8.05 15.33
C LEU A 225 -28.41 6.79 15.32
N SER A 226 -29.18 6.57 16.38
CA SER A 226 -30.12 5.45 16.49
C SER A 226 -31.25 5.59 15.47
N ALA A 227 -31.84 6.79 15.36
CA ALA A 227 -32.89 7.08 14.38
C ALA A 227 -32.41 6.84 12.93
N ALA A 228 -31.20 7.29 12.60
CA ALA A 228 -30.60 7.09 11.28
C ALA A 228 -30.34 5.59 10.99
N CYS A 229 -29.83 4.84 11.97
CA CYS A 229 -29.60 3.40 11.83
C CYS A 229 -30.91 2.62 11.63
N ASP A 230 -31.96 2.96 12.37
CA ASP A 230 -33.27 2.32 12.24
C ASP A 230 -33.89 2.60 10.86
N GLN A 231 -33.78 3.84 10.38
CA GLN A 231 -34.26 4.20 9.06
C GLN A 231 -33.48 3.45 7.96
N ALA A 232 -32.15 3.37 8.08
CA ALA A 232 -31.30 2.62 7.15
C ALA A 232 -31.62 1.12 7.15
N ALA A 233 -31.88 0.53 8.31
CA ALA A 233 -32.27 -0.87 8.43
C ALA A 233 -33.63 -1.14 7.75
N ARG A 234 -34.63 -0.27 7.95
CA ARG A 234 -35.94 -0.38 7.29
C ARG A 234 -35.84 -0.28 5.77
N ARG A 235 -35.06 0.68 5.24
CA ARG A 235 -34.82 0.82 3.79
C ARG A 235 -34.18 -0.43 3.18
N ARG A 236 -33.27 -1.08 3.92
CA ARG A 236 -32.62 -2.31 3.46
C ARG A 236 -33.58 -3.49 3.46
N ALA A 237 -34.45 -3.59 4.46
CA ALA A 237 -35.47 -4.64 4.53
C ALA A 237 -36.52 -4.53 3.41
N SER A 238 -36.90 -3.31 3.01
CA SER A 238 -37.87 -3.09 1.93
C SER A 238 -37.30 -3.27 0.51
N ARG A 239 -35.97 -3.36 0.35
CA ARG A 239 -35.28 -3.59 -0.93
C ARG A 239 -34.95 -5.07 -1.18
N ARG A 240 -35.25 -5.96 -0.22
CA ARG A 240 -35.09 -7.41 -0.32
C ARG A 240 -36.45 -8.05 -0.59
#